data_AF-A0A971ND36-F1
#
_entry.id   AF-A0A971ND36-F1
#
_cell.length_a   1.000
_cell.length_b   1.000
_cell.length_c   1.000
_cell.angle_alpha   90.00
_cell.angle_beta   90.00
_cell.angle_gamma   90.00
#
_symmetry.space_group_name_H-M   'P 1'
#
loop_
_entity.id
_entity.type
_entity.pdbx_description
1 polymer ?
#
loop_
_entity_poly.entity_id
_entity_poly.type
_entity_poly.pdbx_seq_one_letter_code
_entity_poly.pdbx_strand_id
1 'polypeptide(L)' 'MVGRLRPFERVAFTGGAARNDSLRHCLENVLGMEVLVPKKCQTAGVLGAT' A
#
# COMPACT_ATOMS: atom_id res chain seq x y z
N MET A 1 -4.25 -16.80 5.77
CA MET A 1 -3.45 -15.60 6.09
C MET A 1 -2.00 -15.98 5.95
N VAL A 2 -1.22 -15.34 5.08
CA VAL A 2 0.23 -15.62 4.99
C VAL A 2 0.98 -14.32 5.17
N GLY A 3 1.85 -14.29 6.18
CA GLY A 3 2.71 -13.17 6.51
C GLY A 3 4.17 -13.62 6.65
N ARG A 4 5.09 -12.75 6.24
CA ARG A 4 6.16 -12.18 7.08
C ARG A 4 6.87 -11.11 6.26
N LEU A 5 6.66 -9.85 6.63
CA LEU A 5 7.47 -8.73 6.17
C LEU A 5 8.76 -8.67 7.02
N ARG A 6 9.90 -8.51 6.34
CA ARG A 6 11.21 -8.19 6.93
C ARG A 6 11.22 -6.70 7.35
N PRO A 7 12.23 -6.16 8.05
CA PRO A 7 12.19 -4.77 8.50
C PRO A 7 12.36 -3.84 7.30
N PHE A 8 11.23 -3.51 6.66
CA PHE A 8 11.14 -2.42 5.71
C PHE A 8 10.68 -1.21 6.50
N GLU A 9 11.43 -0.10 6.42
CA GLU A 9 11.07 1.13 7.12
C GLU A 9 9.74 1.71 6.62
N ARG A 10 9.32 1.37 5.40
CA ARG A 10 8.12 1.92 4.75
C ARG A 10 7.43 0.91 3.84
N VAL A 11 6.10 0.91 3.87
CA VAL A 11 5.24 0.13 2.98
C VAL A 11 4.44 1.07 2.10
N ALA A 12 4.46 0.85 0.78
CA ALA A 12 3.62 1.57 -0.17
C ALA A 12 2.49 0.68 -0.68
N PHE A 13 1.26 1.19 -0.70
CA PHE A 13 0.07 0.50 -1.19
C PHE A 13 -0.46 1.19 -2.46
N THR A 14 -0.50 0.43 -3.55
CA THR A 14 -0.86 0.93 -4.90
C THR A 14 -1.87 0.00 -5.57
N GLY A 15 -2.38 0.42 -6.74
CA GLY A 15 -3.46 -0.24 -7.47
C GLY A 15 -4.85 0.33 -7.15
N GLY A 16 -5.88 -0.21 -7.81
CA GLY A 16 -7.26 0.30 -7.66
C GLY A 16 -7.82 0.15 -6.25
N ALA A 17 -7.46 -0.93 -5.55
CA ALA A 17 -7.89 -1.17 -4.16
C ALA A 17 -7.35 -0.12 -3.17
N ALA A 18 -6.21 0.50 -3.48
CA ALA A 18 -5.59 1.52 -2.64
C ALA A 18 -6.36 2.85 -2.61
N ARG A 19 -7.45 3.00 -3.38
CA ARG A 19 -8.38 4.15 -3.27
C ARG A 19 -9.34 4.05 -2.10
N ASN A 20 -9.49 2.86 -1.52
CA ASN A 20 -10.35 2.66 -0.38
C ASN A 20 -9.55 2.89 0.90
N ASP A 21 -9.80 4.02 1.56
CA ASP A 21 -9.12 4.38 2.81
C ASP A 21 -9.38 3.36 3.92
N SER A 22 -10.53 2.69 3.95
CA SER A 22 -10.80 1.62 4.92
C SER A 22 -9.88 0.41 4.70
N LEU A 23 -9.49 0.11 3.46
CA LEU A 23 -8.52 -0.95 3.17
C LEU A 23 -7.10 -0.54 3.59
N ARG A 24 -6.73 0.74 3.44
CA ARG A 24 -5.48 1.27 3.98
C ARG A 24 -5.45 1.08 5.50
N HIS A 25 -6.48 1.52 6.22
CA HIS A 25 -6.53 1.38 7.68
C HIS A 25 -6.54 -0.08 8.15
N CYS A 26 -7.26 -0.95 7.44
CA CYS A 26 -7.24 -2.38 7.70
C CYS A 26 -5.82 -2.95 7.54
N LEU A 27 -5.12 -2.54 6.47
CA LEU A 27 -3.75 -2.97 6.20
C LEU A 27 -2.76 -2.43 7.24
N GLU A 28 -2.88 -1.16 7.64
CA GLU A 28 -2.09 -0.56 8.73
C GLU A 28 -2.27 -1.35 10.04
N ASN A 29 -3.50 -1.73 10.38
CA ASN A 29 -3.80 -2.52 11.58
C ASN A 29 -3.19 -3.94 11.52
N VAL A 30 -3.22 -4.58 10.35
CA VAL A 30 -2.63 -5.92 10.17
C VAL A 30 -1.10 -5.88 10.18
N LEU A 31 -0.50 -4.81 9.64
CA LEU A 31 0.95 -4.67 9.55
C LEU A 31 1.59 -4.05 10.80
N GLY A 32 0.82 -3.32 11.61
CA GLY A 32 1.34 -2.56 12.75
C GLY A 32 2.26 -1.41 12.33
N MET A 33 2.11 -0.89 11.11
CA MET A 33 2.97 0.15 10.53
C MET A 33 2.19 1.08 9.60
N GLU A 34 2.71 2.29 9.41
CA GLU A 34 2.13 3.24 8.46
C GLU A 34 2.21 2.70 7.03
N VAL A 35 1.12 2.87 6.28
CA VAL A 35 1.03 2.52 4.87
C VAL A 35 0.91 3.80 4.04
N LEU A 36 1.87 4.00 3.14
CA LEU A 36 1.89 5.12 2.20
C LEU A 36 0.99 4.81 1.00
N VAL A 37 -0.01 5.67 0.77
CA VAL A 37 -0.86 5.61 -0.43
C VAL A 37 -0.56 6.82 -1.32
N PRO A 38 0.07 6.64 -2.49
CA PRO A 38 0.35 7.74 -3.41
C PRO A 38 -0.95 8.35 -3.98
N LYS A 39 -0.96 9.67 -4.24
CA LYS A 39 -2.11 10.35 -4.88
C LYS A 39 -2.54 9.71 -6.22
N LYS A 40 -1.59 9.12 -6.95
CA LYS A 40 -1.81 8.41 -8.22
C LYS A 40 -1.67 6.88 -8.06
N CYS A 41 -2.16 6.33 -6.94
CA CYS A 41 -2.02 4.90 -6.60
C CYS A 41 -2.49 3.95 -7.73
N GLN A 42 -3.55 4.31 -8.45
CA GLN A 42 -4.13 3.49 -9.54
C GLN A 42 -3.31 3.51 -10.84
N THR A 43 -2.49 4.55 -11.09
CA THR A 43 -1.67 4.67 -12.31
C THR A 43 -0.18 4.50 -12.04
N ALA A 44 0.22 4.12 -10.82
CA ALA A 44 1.62 3.91 -10.46
C ALA A 44 2.36 2.97 -11.44
N GLY A 45 1.70 1.91 -11.91
CA GLY A 45 2.26 1.00 -12.91
C GLY A 45 2.47 1.65 -14.29
N VAL A 46 1.51 2.46 -14.75
CA VAL A 46 1.64 3.20 -16.03
C VAL A 46 2.74 4.25 -15.94
N LEU A 47 2.81 4.97 -14.81
CA LEU A 47 3.86 5.97 -14.57
C LEU A 47 5.26 5.38 -14.52
N GLY A 48 5.41 4.12 -14.10
CA GLY A 48 6.71 3.44 -14.06
C GLY A 48 7.10 2.75 -15.36
N ALA A 49 6.19 2.66 -16.33
CA ALA A 49 6.44 2.03 -17.64
C ALA A 49 6.96 3.02 -18.70
N THR A 50 6.88 4.33 -18.42
CA THR A 50 7.39 5.43 -19.27
C THR A 50 8.75 5.89 -18.82
#